data_AF-A0A026W4D9-F1
#
_entry.id   AF-A0A026W4D9-F1
#
_cell.length_a   1.000
_cell.length_b   1.000
_cell.length_c   1.000
_cell.angle_alpha   90.00
_cell.angle_beta   90.00
_cell.angle_gamma   90.00
#
_symmetry.space_group_name_H-M   'P 1'
#
loop_
_entity.id
_entity.type
_entity.pdbx_description
1 polymer ?
#
loop_
_entity_poly.entity_id
_entity_poly.type
_entity_poly.pdbx_seq_one_letter_code
_entity_poly.pdbx_strand_id
1 'polypeptide(L)'
;MYDICHPSYYHLCKLGCNDPVKTSTAFYVYIELCEAKRFWDVKYKYKEELDLLYLEVRKKEHSPLEIYIPWPVKHNISLNKIQKMQQALQNERLTFVFKSEDSSSVFYTVSAGLVKPAAPEVTRQLKEKEERRSNLEAEIRRNTSNVYELAKSSTLRRKSDDQSRNPGPSTSLESIINIDSSLDIL
;
A
#
# COMPACT_ATOMS: atom_id res chain seq x y z
N MET A 1 -20.20 -15.48 37.95
CA MET A 1 -19.59 -15.79 36.63
C MET A 1 -20.62 -16.62 35.91
N TYR A 2 -21.33 -16.06 34.92
CA TYR A 2 -22.31 -16.85 34.16
C TYR A 2 -21.53 -17.69 33.15
N ASP A 3 -21.69 -19.01 33.23
CA ASP A 3 -21.10 -19.91 32.23
C ASP A 3 -21.75 -19.64 30.89
N ILE A 4 -20.93 -19.30 29.89
CA ILE A 4 -21.38 -19.11 28.51
C ILE A 4 -21.79 -20.48 27.97
N CYS A 5 -23.08 -20.80 28.04
CA CYS A 5 -23.64 -22.05 27.54
C CYS A 5 -24.09 -21.87 26.08
N HIS A 6 -23.12 -21.78 25.16
CA HIS A 6 -23.39 -21.66 23.72
C HIS A 6 -22.56 -22.68 22.92
N PRO A 7 -23.14 -23.45 21.99
CA PRO A 7 -22.42 -24.45 21.20
C PRO A 7 -21.15 -23.89 20.54
N SER A 8 -21.27 -22.75 19.85
CA SER A 8 -20.12 -22.09 19.21
C SER A 8 -19.01 -21.68 20.17
N TYR A 9 -19.33 -21.36 21.43
CA TYR A 9 -18.31 -21.06 22.44
C TYR A 9 -17.47 -22.31 22.73
N TYR A 10 -18.11 -23.46 22.93
CA TYR A 10 -17.41 -24.74 23.12
C TYR A 10 -16.56 -25.14 21.91
N HIS A 11 -17.04 -24.89 20.69
CA HIS A 11 -16.23 -25.12 19.48
C HIS A 11 -15.00 -24.23 19.45
N LEU A 12 -15.14 -22.96 19.84
CA LEU A 12 -14.04 -22.00 19.85
C LEU A 12 -12.98 -22.36 20.91
N CYS A 13 -13.40 -22.84 22.09
CA CYS A 13 -12.49 -23.39 23.11
C CYS A 13 -11.70 -24.61 22.59
N LYS A 14 -12.28 -25.41 21.69
CA LYS A 14 -11.64 -26.61 21.13
C LYS A 14 -10.62 -26.33 20.03
N LEU A 15 -10.50 -25.07 19.56
CA LEU A 15 -9.55 -24.70 18.50
C LEU A 15 -8.09 -24.66 18.96
N GLY A 16 -7.82 -24.81 20.25
CA GLY A 16 -6.46 -24.83 20.81
C GLY A 16 -5.96 -23.50 21.38
N CYS A 17 -6.83 -22.49 21.54
CA CYS A 17 -6.48 -21.27 22.25
C CYS A 17 -6.60 -21.49 23.78
N ASN A 18 -5.48 -21.37 24.50
CA ASN A 18 -5.46 -21.54 25.95
C ASN A 18 -5.91 -20.28 26.73
N ASP A 19 -6.13 -19.17 26.03
CA ASP A 19 -6.50 -17.89 26.66
C ASP A 19 -8.03 -17.72 26.69
N PRO A 20 -8.66 -17.75 27.88
CA PRO A 20 -10.12 -17.59 28.00
C PRO A 20 -10.58 -16.18 27.62
N VAL A 21 -9.74 -15.15 27.75
CA VAL A 21 -10.08 -13.77 27.38
C VAL A 21 -10.16 -13.64 25.87
N LYS A 22 -9.18 -14.19 25.13
CA LYS A 22 -9.24 -14.20 23.66
C LYS A 22 -10.43 -15.01 23.14
N THR A 23 -10.67 -16.16 23.75
CA THR A 23 -11.77 -17.07 23.38
C THR A 23 -13.13 -16.42 23.59
N SER A 24 -13.38 -15.84 24.77
CA SER A 24 -14.61 -15.08 25.05
C SER A 24 -14.76 -13.86 24.15
N THR A 25 -13.68 -13.09 23.94
CA THR A 25 -13.69 -11.94 23.03
C THR A 25 -14.06 -12.35 21.61
N ALA A 26 -13.44 -13.41 21.09
CA ALA A 26 -13.72 -13.94 19.75
C ALA A 26 -15.16 -14.44 19.62
N PHE A 27 -15.69 -15.09 20.66
CA PHE A 27 -17.08 -15.50 20.70
C PHE A 27 -18.06 -14.33 20.65
N TYR A 28 -17.84 -13.28 21.45
CA TYR A 28 -18.73 -12.10 21.41
C TYR A 28 -18.68 -11.39 20.06
N VAL A 29 -17.48 -11.29 19.47
CA VAL A 29 -17.34 -10.73 18.11
C VAL A 29 -18.06 -11.62 17.10
N TYR A 30 -17.92 -12.95 17.16
CA TYR A 30 -18.64 -13.88 16.31
C TYR A 30 -20.16 -13.65 16.36
N ILE A 31 -20.73 -13.58 17.57
CA ILE A 31 -22.15 -13.32 17.76
C ILE A 31 -22.56 -11.96 17.20
N GLU A 32 -21.76 -10.91 17.40
CA GLU A 32 -22.03 -9.59 16.85
C GLU A 32 -22.02 -9.57 15.31
N LEU A 33 -21.09 -10.31 14.70
CA LEU A 33 -21.01 -10.41 13.24
C LEU A 33 -22.19 -11.18 12.64
N CYS A 34 -22.63 -12.25 13.31
CA CYS A 34 -23.76 -13.07 12.88
C CYS A 34 -25.11 -12.40 13.14
N GLU A 35 -25.34 -11.90 14.36
CA GLU A 35 -26.67 -11.44 14.80
C GLU A 35 -26.88 -9.94 14.53
N ALA A 36 -25.91 -9.10 14.88
CA ALA A 36 -26.07 -7.65 14.76
C ALA A 36 -25.75 -7.15 13.35
N LYS A 37 -24.64 -7.63 12.74
CA LYS A 37 -24.23 -7.24 11.39
C LYS A 37 -24.84 -8.10 10.29
N ARG A 38 -25.33 -9.30 10.62
CA ARG A 38 -26.00 -10.23 9.68
C ARG A 38 -25.15 -10.54 8.45
N PHE A 39 -23.87 -10.83 8.67
CA PHE A 39 -22.97 -11.24 7.60
C PHE A 39 -23.34 -12.62 7.04
N TRP A 40 -23.04 -12.83 5.75
CA TRP A 40 -23.46 -14.01 5.01
C TRP A 40 -22.79 -15.30 5.49
N ASP A 41 -21.46 -15.27 5.66
CA ASP A 41 -20.68 -16.41 6.11
C ASP A 41 -19.61 -15.92 7.08
N VAL A 42 -19.53 -16.53 8.26
CA VAL A 42 -18.57 -16.18 9.32
C VAL A 42 -17.96 -17.47 9.85
N LYS A 43 -16.65 -17.63 9.67
CA LYS A 43 -15.91 -18.81 10.09
C LYS A 43 -14.78 -18.41 11.03
N TYR A 44 -14.77 -18.96 12.22
CA TYR A 44 -13.67 -18.76 13.17
C TYR A 44 -12.55 -19.77 12.90
N LYS A 45 -11.31 -19.33 13.05
CA LYS A 45 -10.10 -20.14 12.93
C LYS A 45 -9.08 -19.72 13.97
N TYR A 46 -8.21 -20.65 14.34
CA TYR A 46 -7.08 -20.41 15.20
C TYR A 46 -5.79 -20.71 14.45
N LYS A 47 -4.82 -19.79 14.53
CA LYS A 47 -3.47 -19.97 14.01
C LYS A 47 -2.52 -20.09 15.20
N GLU A 48 -2.06 -21.32 15.42
CA GLU A 48 -1.17 -21.68 16.54
C GLU A 48 0.17 -20.95 16.48
N GLU A 49 0.74 -20.78 15.28
CA GLU A 49 2.01 -20.07 15.04
C GLU A 49 2.05 -18.66 15.64
N LEU A 50 0.90 -17.99 15.70
CA LEU A 50 0.76 -16.62 16.19
C LEU A 50 -0.05 -16.53 17.49
N ASP A 51 -0.55 -17.66 18.00
CA ASP A 51 -1.54 -17.71 19.08
C ASP A 51 -2.67 -16.67 18.86
N LEU A 52 -3.26 -16.75 17.67
CA LEU A 52 -4.22 -15.79 17.14
C LEU A 52 -5.51 -16.47 16.69
N LEU A 53 -6.61 -16.06 17.31
CA LEU A 53 -7.96 -16.31 16.81
C LEU A 53 -8.33 -15.25 15.79
N TYR A 54 -8.91 -15.66 14.66
CA TYR A 54 -9.40 -14.77 13.63
C TYR A 54 -10.68 -15.33 13.00
N LEU A 55 -11.47 -14.45 12.37
CA LEU A 55 -12.69 -14.81 11.69
C LEU A 55 -12.56 -14.47 10.21
N GLU A 56 -12.81 -15.45 9.37
CA GLU A 56 -13.00 -15.26 7.94
C GLU A 56 -14.47 -14.92 7.68
N VAL A 57 -14.69 -13.76 7.09
CA VAL A 57 -16.00 -13.14 7.00
C VAL A 57 -16.32 -12.82 5.55
N ARG A 58 -17.53 -13.17 5.14
CA ARG A 58 -18.12 -12.75 3.89
C ARG A 58 -19.37 -11.93 4.19
N LYS A 59 -19.35 -10.64 3.81
CA LYS A 59 -20.47 -9.71 4.08
C LYS A 59 -21.73 -10.04 3.28
N LYS A 60 -21.55 -10.45 2.02
CA LYS A 60 -22.59 -10.83 1.04
C LYS A 60 -22.11 -12.02 0.23
N GLU A 61 -23.01 -12.82 -0.36
CA GLU A 61 -22.68 -14.03 -1.12
C GLU A 61 -21.50 -13.90 -2.10
N HIS A 62 -21.42 -12.79 -2.85
CA HIS A 62 -20.33 -12.54 -3.81
C HIS A 62 -19.26 -11.54 -3.35
N SER A 63 -19.26 -11.15 -2.06
CA SER A 63 -18.23 -10.25 -1.53
C SER A 63 -16.90 -10.98 -1.33
N PRO A 64 -15.75 -10.27 -1.42
CA PRO A 64 -14.45 -10.86 -1.10
C PRO A 64 -14.40 -11.32 0.36
N LEU A 65 -13.56 -12.33 0.62
CA LEU A 65 -13.32 -12.82 1.96
C LEU A 65 -12.48 -11.78 2.73
N GLU A 66 -13.02 -11.29 3.84
CA GLU A 66 -12.34 -10.36 4.73
C GLU A 66 -11.92 -11.06 6.02
N ILE A 67 -10.82 -10.63 6.64
CA ILE A 67 -10.37 -11.17 7.91
C ILE A 67 -10.69 -10.19 9.04
N TYR A 68 -11.35 -10.69 10.07
CA TYR A 68 -11.70 -9.98 11.28
C TYR A 68 -10.91 -10.56 12.46
N ILE A 69 -10.21 -9.71 13.20
CA ILE A 69 -9.39 -10.10 14.34
C ILE A 69 -10.03 -9.56 15.61
N PRO A 70 -10.58 -10.42 16.48
CA PRO A 70 -11.13 -10.00 17.76
C PRO A 70 -9.98 -9.60 18.69
N TRP A 71 -10.04 -8.38 19.20
CA TRP A 71 -8.99 -7.82 20.05
C TRP A 71 -9.58 -7.22 21.34
N PRO A 72 -9.17 -7.68 22.52
CA PRO A 72 -9.61 -7.07 23.77
C PRO A 72 -8.96 -5.69 23.96
N VAL A 73 -9.76 -4.66 24.29
CA VAL A 73 -9.28 -3.26 24.44
C VAL A 73 -8.17 -3.12 25.49
N LYS A 74 -8.18 -3.96 26.53
CA LYS A 74 -7.15 -3.97 27.58
C LYS A 74 -5.77 -4.41 27.09
N HIS A 75 -5.68 -5.02 25.91
CA HIS A 75 -4.42 -5.54 25.38
C HIS A 75 -3.79 -4.58 24.39
N ASN A 76 -2.52 -4.26 24.60
CA ASN A 76 -1.76 -3.44 23.66
C ASN A 76 -1.41 -4.24 22.41
N ILE A 77 -1.50 -3.59 21.25
CA ILE A 77 -1.06 -4.11 19.96
C ILE A 77 0.03 -3.23 19.39
N SER A 78 1.10 -3.85 18.89
CA SER A 78 2.21 -3.14 18.23
C SER A 78 2.11 -3.28 16.72
N LEU A 79 2.64 -2.28 16.00
CA LEU A 79 2.67 -2.30 14.53
C LEU A 79 3.43 -3.51 13.97
N ASN A 80 4.53 -3.89 14.62
CA ASN A 80 5.30 -5.09 14.24
C ASN A 80 4.44 -6.36 14.37
N LYS A 81 3.60 -6.46 15.42
CA LYS A 81 2.69 -7.60 15.58
C LYS A 81 1.65 -7.63 14.46
N ILE A 82 1.07 -6.48 14.10
CA ILE A 82 0.11 -6.38 12.99
C ILE A 82 0.76 -6.80 11.66
N GLN A 83 1.98 -6.35 11.39
CA GLN A 83 2.72 -6.72 10.18
C GLN A 83 2.98 -8.24 10.11
N LYS A 84 3.38 -8.86 11.22
CA LYS A 84 3.53 -10.32 11.31
C LYS A 84 2.21 -11.05 11.06
N MET A 85 1.09 -10.52 11.55
CA MET A 85 -0.24 -11.08 11.29
C MET A 85 -0.60 -10.99 9.80
N GLN A 86 -0.35 -9.86 9.14
CA GLN A 86 -0.59 -9.67 7.70
C GLN A 86 0.22 -10.67 6.87
N GLN A 87 1.50 -10.87 7.22
CA GLN A 87 2.37 -11.84 6.55
C GLN A 87 1.89 -13.28 6.76
N ALA A 88 1.58 -13.67 7.99
CA ALA A 88 1.20 -15.04 8.30
C ALA A 88 -0.19 -15.43 7.78
N LEU A 89 -1.10 -14.47 7.65
CA LEU A 89 -2.44 -14.66 7.09
C LEU A 89 -2.48 -14.42 5.57
N GLN A 90 -1.34 -14.02 4.98
CA GLN A 90 -1.20 -13.67 3.56
C GLN A 90 -2.30 -12.71 3.08
N ASN A 91 -2.67 -11.75 3.93
CA ASN A 91 -3.73 -10.79 3.66
C ASN A 91 -3.25 -9.38 3.95
N GLU A 92 -3.38 -8.51 2.95
CA GLU A 92 -2.99 -7.12 3.06
C GLU A 92 -3.92 -6.34 3.98
N ARG A 93 -5.21 -6.72 4.06
CA ARG A 93 -6.22 -5.99 4.82
C ARG A 93 -6.76 -6.84 5.97
N LEU A 94 -6.53 -6.35 7.18
CA LEU A 94 -7.04 -6.96 8.42
C LEU A 94 -7.98 -5.97 9.12
N THR A 95 -9.15 -6.43 9.54
CA THR A 95 -10.08 -5.63 10.33
C THR A 95 -10.00 -6.06 11.79
N PHE A 96 -9.53 -5.19 12.67
CA PHE A 96 -9.54 -5.41 14.10
C PHE A 96 -10.90 -5.03 14.68
N VAL A 97 -11.43 -5.90 15.53
CA VAL A 97 -12.66 -5.67 16.28
C VAL A 97 -12.28 -5.53 17.74
N PHE A 98 -12.20 -4.29 18.20
CA PHE A 98 -11.88 -3.97 19.57
C PHE A 98 -13.11 -4.10 20.45
N LYS A 99 -13.10 -5.08 21.35
CA LYS A 99 -14.19 -5.31 22.31
C LYS A 99 -13.83 -4.74 23.67
N SER A 100 -14.68 -3.86 24.17
CA SER A 100 -14.61 -3.31 25.51
C SER A 100 -15.51 -4.11 26.47
N GLU A 101 -15.29 -3.97 27.78
CA GLU A 101 -16.02 -4.70 28.82
C GLU A 101 -17.47 -4.24 28.97
N ASP A 102 -17.77 -3.01 28.56
CA ASP A 102 -19.11 -2.45 28.46
C ASP A 102 -19.90 -3.00 27.25
N SER A 103 -19.40 -4.06 26.60
CA SER A 103 -19.94 -4.66 25.38
C SER A 103 -19.86 -3.77 24.13
N SER A 104 -19.24 -2.60 24.20
CA SER A 104 -19.00 -1.74 23.03
C SER A 104 -17.94 -2.36 22.11
N SER A 105 -18.15 -2.23 20.80
CA SER A 105 -17.25 -2.75 19.77
C SER A 105 -16.87 -1.68 18.77
N VAL A 106 -15.58 -1.62 18.42
CA VAL A 106 -15.07 -0.70 17.39
C VAL A 106 -14.31 -1.48 16.32
N PHE A 107 -14.60 -1.18 15.07
CA PHE A 107 -14.01 -1.84 13.91
C PHE A 107 -12.97 -0.93 13.27
N TYR A 108 -11.71 -1.36 13.24
CA TYR A 108 -10.62 -0.65 12.57
C TYR A 108 -9.99 -1.52 11.51
N THR A 109 -10.01 -1.04 10.28
CA THR A 109 -9.36 -1.72 9.17
C THR A 109 -7.94 -1.21 8.99
N VAL A 110 -6.99 -2.12 8.96
CA VAL A 110 -5.58 -1.88 8.73
C VAL A 110 -5.18 -2.51 7.40
N SER A 111 -4.59 -1.71 6.52
CA SER A 111 -4.00 -2.17 5.25
C SER A 111 -2.49 -2.32 5.36
N ALA A 112 -1.90 -3.11 4.48
CA ALA A 112 -0.45 -3.22 4.33
C ALA A 112 0.13 -1.87 3.88
N GLY A 113 1.43 -1.67 4.14
CA GLY A 113 2.12 -0.41 3.83
C GLY A 113 2.09 0.64 4.94
N LEU A 114 1.70 0.26 6.17
CA LEU A 114 1.87 1.12 7.35
C LEU A 114 3.36 1.37 7.60
N VAL A 115 3.81 2.56 7.25
CA VAL A 115 5.16 3.04 7.53
C VAL A 115 5.14 4.02 8.69
N LYS A 116 6.16 3.97 9.55
CA LYS A 116 6.33 4.99 10.57
C LYS A 116 6.53 6.34 9.86
N PRO A 117 5.78 7.39 10.22
CA PRO A 117 5.99 8.70 9.62
C PRO A 117 7.45 9.11 9.84
N ALA A 118 8.06 9.67 8.79
CA ALA A 118 9.42 10.20 8.89
C ALA A 118 9.47 11.29 9.97
N ALA A 119 10.62 11.44 10.61
CA ALA A 119 10.82 12.48 11.60
C ALA A 119 10.45 13.86 11.00
N PRO A 120 9.86 14.78 11.78
CA PRO A 120 9.36 16.05 11.27
C PRO A 120 10.43 16.84 10.52
N GLU A 121 11.67 16.77 10.99
CA GLU A 121 12.82 17.42 10.33
C GLU A 121 13.10 16.86 8.94
N VAL A 122 13.11 15.53 8.79
CA VAL A 122 13.31 14.86 7.49
C VAL A 122 12.17 15.17 6.54
N THR A 123 10.93 15.22 7.05
CA THR A 123 9.74 15.58 6.25
C THR A 123 9.82 17.02 5.75
N ARG A 124 10.31 17.97 6.57
CA ARG A 124 10.51 19.37 6.15
C ARG A 124 11.56 19.48 5.05
N GLN A 125 12.71 18.84 5.24
CA GLN A 125 13.79 18.83 4.24
C GLN A 125 13.36 18.19 2.91
N LEU A 126 12.58 17.10 2.96
CA LEU A 126 12.04 16.46 1.76
C LEU A 126 11.10 17.40 1.01
N LYS A 127 10.22 18.09 1.73
CA LYS A 127 9.29 19.07 1.14
C LYS A 127 10.03 20.26 0.52
N GLU A 128 11.01 20.82 1.22
CA GLU A 128 11.84 21.91 0.70
C GLU A 128 12.62 21.49 -0.55
N LYS A 129 13.14 20.26 -0.57
CA LYS A 129 13.82 19.70 -1.75
C LYS A 129 12.86 19.52 -2.93
N GLU A 130 11.65 19.06 -2.67
CA GLU A 130 10.62 18.88 -3.70
C GLU A 130 10.12 20.23 -4.25
N GLU A 131 9.91 21.22 -3.39
CA GLU A 131 9.59 22.60 -3.81
C GLU A 131 10.72 23.20 -4.65
N ARG A 132 11.98 23.00 -4.24
CA ARG A 132 13.14 23.46 -5.02
C ARG A 132 13.21 22.80 -6.39
N ARG A 133 12.96 21.48 -6.47
CA ARG A 133 12.92 20.74 -7.73
C ARG A 133 11.81 21.26 -8.63
N SER A 134 10.60 21.44 -8.09
CA SER A 134 9.43 21.94 -8.83
C SER A 134 9.67 23.36 -9.36
N ASN A 135 10.25 24.24 -8.54
CA ASN A 135 10.59 25.60 -8.96
C ASN A 135 11.63 25.60 -10.08
N LEU A 136 12.67 24.76 -9.98
CA LEU A 136 13.68 24.63 -11.02
C LEU A 136 13.08 24.11 -12.33
N GLU A 137 12.21 23.11 -12.25
CA GLU A 137 11.52 22.52 -13.42
C GLU A 137 10.59 23.52 -14.10
N ALA A 138 9.85 24.31 -13.31
CA ALA A 138 9.02 25.39 -13.83
C ALA A 138 9.87 26.45 -14.56
N GLU A 139 11.05 26.78 -14.03
CA GLU A 139 11.95 27.76 -14.64
C GLU A 139 12.58 27.23 -15.93
N ILE A 140 13.02 25.97 -15.94
CA ILE A 140 13.48 25.29 -17.15
C ILE A 140 12.39 25.34 -18.22
N ARG A 141 11.14 25.00 -17.85
CA ARG A 141 10.01 25.01 -18.78
C ARG A 141 9.71 26.41 -19.34
N ARG A 142 9.85 27.48 -18.53
CA ARG A 142 9.69 28.86 -19.00
C ARG A 142 10.78 29.26 -19.98
N ASN A 143 12.01 28.82 -19.74
CA ASN A 143 13.18 29.23 -20.53
C ASN A 143 13.42 28.36 -21.78
N THR A 144 12.62 27.31 -22.00
CA THR A 144 12.79 26.37 -23.14
C THR A 144 12.90 27.06 -24.49
N SER A 145 12.05 28.05 -24.80
CA SER A 145 12.06 28.74 -26.09
C SER A 145 13.36 29.53 -26.33
N ASN A 146 13.90 30.14 -25.27
CA ASN A 146 15.14 30.89 -25.34
C ASN A 146 16.33 29.95 -25.60
N VAL A 147 16.37 28.81 -24.90
CA VAL A 147 17.40 27.77 -25.12
C VAL A 147 17.33 27.24 -26.56
N TYR A 148 16.13 27.04 -27.10
CA TYR A 148 15.94 26.60 -28.48
C TYR A 148 16.48 27.61 -29.51
N GLU A 149 16.18 28.90 -29.34
CA GLU A 149 16.70 29.95 -30.23
C GLU A 149 18.22 30.13 -30.12
N LEU A 150 18.79 29.98 -28.92
CA LEU A 150 20.25 29.96 -28.71
C LEU A 150 20.92 28.76 -29.39
N ALA A 151 20.30 27.58 -29.31
CA ALA A 151 20.80 26.38 -29.99
C ALA A 151 20.76 26.54 -31.52
N LYS A 152 19.69 27.15 -32.06
CA LYS A 152 19.53 27.43 -33.49
C LYS A 152 20.54 28.46 -34.01
N SER A 153 20.74 29.55 -33.27
CA SER A 153 21.72 30.58 -33.64
C SER A 153 23.17 30.11 -33.54
N SER A 154 23.51 29.26 -32.56
CA SER A 154 24.85 28.66 -32.43
C SER A 154 25.16 27.63 -33.53
N THR A 155 24.17 26.85 -33.99
CA THR A 155 24.33 25.98 -35.17
C THR A 155 24.46 26.78 -36.47
N LEU A 156 23.72 27.89 -36.60
CA LEU A 156 23.88 28.79 -37.74
C LEU A 156 25.28 29.40 -37.80
N ARG A 157 25.83 29.79 -36.64
CA ARG A 157 27.17 30.38 -36.51
C ARG A 157 28.29 29.38 -36.82
N ARG A 158 28.15 28.11 -36.42
CA ARG A 158 29.08 27.04 -36.84
C ARG A 158 29.03 26.76 -38.34
N LYS A 159 27.85 26.80 -38.98
CA LYS A 159 27.75 26.65 -40.44
C LYS A 159 28.42 27.79 -41.20
N SER A 160 28.38 29.02 -40.67
CA SER A 160 29.12 30.14 -41.26
C SER A 160 30.65 30.05 -41.05
N ASP A 161 31.10 29.46 -39.95
CA ASP A 161 32.54 29.26 -39.70
C ASP A 161 33.13 28.08 -40.50
N ASP A 162 32.35 27.02 -40.76
CA ASP A 162 32.77 25.91 -41.64
C ASP A 162 32.74 26.29 -43.14
N GLN A 163 31.93 27.28 -43.55
CA GLN A 163 31.96 27.82 -44.92
C GLN A 163 33.17 28.74 -45.20
N SER A 164 33.94 29.13 -44.18
CA SER A 164 35.17 29.93 -44.30
C SER A 164 36.44 29.09 -44.51
N ARG A 165 36.36 27.76 -44.33
CA ARG A 165 37.47 26.83 -44.68
C ARG A 165 37.12 26.03 -45.92
N ASN A 166 37.59 26.53 -47.07
CA ASN A 166 37.58 25.86 -48.37
C ASN A 166 37.89 24.35 -48.27
N PRO A 167 37.05 23.47 -48.85
CA PRO A 167 37.51 22.21 -49.41
C PRO A 167 37.51 22.30 -50.95
N GLY A 168 38.65 21.97 -51.56
CA GLY A 168 38.77 21.72 -53.00
C GLY A 168 37.92 20.53 -53.46
N PRO A 169 37.84 20.28 -54.78
CA PRO A 169 36.63 19.74 -55.40
C PRO A 169 36.52 18.21 -55.38
N SER A 170 35.24 17.80 -55.35
CA SER A 170 34.62 16.56 -55.84
C SER A 170 35.02 15.25 -55.16
N THR A 171 34.02 14.48 -54.71
CA THR A 171 33.53 13.29 -55.43
C THR A 171 32.17 12.89 -54.87
N SER A 172 31.22 12.69 -55.78
CA SER A 172 29.89 12.09 -55.61
C SER A 172 29.93 10.70 -54.98
N LEU A 173 28.96 10.36 -54.13
CA LEU A 173 28.06 9.22 -54.39
C LEU A 173 26.96 9.10 -53.32
N GLU A 174 25.81 8.70 -53.85
CA GLU A 174 24.52 8.35 -53.26
C GLU A 174 24.58 7.57 -51.94
N SER A 175 23.57 7.75 -51.08
CA SER A 175 22.50 6.75 -50.91
C SER A 175 21.59 7.00 -49.70
N ILE A 176 20.29 7.01 -50.01
CA ILE A 176 19.20 6.29 -49.34
C ILE A 176 18.78 6.76 -47.93
N ILE A 177 17.63 7.42 -47.95
CA ILE A 177 16.62 7.47 -46.90
C ILE A 177 16.24 6.03 -46.52
N ASN A 178 16.41 5.65 -45.26
CA ASN A 178 15.62 4.58 -44.67
C ASN A 178 15.05 5.05 -43.34
N ILE A 179 13.74 5.27 -43.38
CA ILE A 179 12.86 5.29 -42.22
C ILE A 179 12.79 3.83 -41.78
N ASP A 180 13.20 3.53 -40.55
CA ASP A 180 12.59 2.40 -39.88
C ASP A 180 12.30 2.70 -38.40
N SER A 181 11.07 2.36 -38.08
CA SER A 181 10.43 2.39 -36.80
C SER A 181 10.87 1.13 -36.06
N SER A 182 11.49 1.28 -34.90
CA SER A 182 11.32 0.27 -33.86
C SER A 182 11.36 0.92 -32.49
N LEU A 183 10.17 0.93 -31.88
CA LEU A 183 9.98 0.75 -30.45
C LEU A 183 10.75 -0.48 -29.95
N ASP A 184 10.89 -0.55 -28.62
CA ASP A 184 11.36 -1.68 -27.80
C ASP A 184 12.90 -1.76 -27.73
N ILE A 185 13.62 -1.87 -26.60
CA ILE A 185 13.43 -2.36 -25.21
C ILE A 185 14.57 -1.68 -24.38
N LEU A 186 14.44 -1.19 -23.13
CA LEU A 186 14.53 -1.88 -21.83
C LEU A 186 14.44 -0.87 -20.68
#